data_AF-A0A7X8KBE8-F1
#
_entry.id   AF-A0A7X8KBE8-F1
#
_cell.length_a   1.000
_cell.length_b   1.000
_cell.length_c   1.000
_cell.angle_alpha   90.00
_cell.angle_beta   90.00
_cell.angle_gamma   90.00
#
_symmetry.space_group_name_H-M   'P 1'
#
loop_
_entity.id
_entity.type
_entity.pdbx_description
1 polymer ?
#
loop_
_entity_poly.entity_id
_entity_poly.type
_entity_poly.pdbx_seq_one_letter_code
_entity_poly.pdbx_strand_id
1 'polypeptide(L)'
;GEDSSWAETIFDQALGTVEAGRLQPKFLRPSEGFALPMIIIAVAQELRAANPKRTKHYNALIDQLIEKIQRLFVNEEHRCVLEQTGIDGTPQFDHFEGRLLNPGHAIEGAWFIMKEARLRSDRDDYFSLGKKMLDWMWEWGWDREYGGIIYFRDVLGHPSHEYWHDMKFWWPQTEAVIATLLAYHQTGDDHYLTLFNQAYDWALRHFKDERYGEWYGYLHRDGSLSVDLKGNLYKGPFHIPRMFLEGIELFS
;
A
#
# COMPACT_ATOMS: atom_id res chain seq x y z
N GLY A 1 22.22 -5.91 14.72
CA GLY A 1 23.52 -6.59 14.54
C GLY A 1 24.36 -5.71 13.65
N GLU A 2 25.62 -5.44 14.02
CA GLU A 2 26.44 -4.34 13.48
C GLU A 2 26.89 -4.48 12.03
N ASP A 3 26.46 -5.52 11.30
CA ASP A 3 26.80 -5.67 9.89
C ASP A 3 25.53 -5.72 9.02
N SER A 4 25.02 -4.54 8.64
CA SER A 4 23.96 -4.37 7.64
C SER A 4 24.51 -4.39 6.21
N SER A 5 25.82 -4.59 6.00
CA SER A 5 26.46 -4.45 4.68
C SER A 5 25.94 -5.47 3.67
N TRP A 6 25.53 -6.66 4.13
CA TRP A 6 24.92 -7.68 3.27
C TRP A 6 23.57 -7.21 2.73
N ALA A 7 22.75 -6.56 3.56
CA ALA A 7 21.43 -6.05 3.17
C ALA A 7 21.58 -4.90 2.17
N GLU A 8 22.53 -3.99 2.42
CA GLU A 8 22.89 -2.91 1.50
C GLU A 8 23.40 -3.45 0.16
N THR A 9 24.24 -4.48 0.18
CA THR A 9 24.77 -5.09 -1.04
C THR A 9 23.64 -5.70 -1.89
N ILE A 10 22.71 -6.43 -1.25
CA ILE A 10 21.55 -7.00 -1.95
C ILE A 10 20.66 -5.89 -2.50
N PHE A 11 20.45 -4.82 -1.72
CA PHE A 11 19.64 -3.68 -2.14
C PHE A 11 20.25 -2.95 -3.34
N ASP A 12 21.53 -2.61 -3.28
CA ASP A 12 22.24 -1.95 -4.38
C ASP A 12 22.26 -2.82 -5.65
N GLN A 13 22.37 -4.15 -5.51
CA GLN A 13 22.23 -5.10 -6.62
C GLN A 13 20.81 -5.12 -7.22
N ALA A 14 19.78 -5.08 -6.37
CA ALA A 14 18.39 -5.04 -6.81
C ALA A 14 18.09 -3.72 -7.54
N LEU A 15 18.53 -2.59 -6.98
CA LEU A 15 18.38 -1.28 -7.60
C LEU A 15 19.13 -1.20 -8.94
N GLY A 16 20.38 -1.67 -8.99
CA GLY A 16 21.12 -1.74 -10.25
C GLY A 16 20.48 -2.65 -11.30
N THR A 17 19.70 -3.65 -10.88
CA THR A 17 18.91 -4.48 -11.82
C THR A 17 17.73 -3.72 -12.42
N VAL A 18 17.07 -2.88 -11.60
CA VAL A 18 16.01 -1.97 -12.05
C VAL A 18 16.58 -0.93 -13.03
N GLU A 19 17.64 -0.22 -12.63
CA GLU A 19 18.26 0.87 -13.40
C GLU A 19 18.85 0.39 -14.73
N ALA A 20 19.39 -0.83 -14.77
CA ALA A 20 19.93 -1.43 -15.98
C ALA A 20 18.87 -1.96 -16.96
N GLY A 21 17.57 -1.75 -16.69
CA GLY A 21 16.48 -2.21 -17.56
C GLY A 21 16.42 -3.74 -17.69
N ARG A 22 16.95 -4.48 -16.71
CA ARG A 22 16.97 -5.96 -16.73
C ARG A 22 15.61 -6.57 -16.37
N LEU A 23 14.72 -5.77 -15.78
CA LEU A 23 13.31 -6.13 -15.63
C LEU A 23 12.64 -6.03 -17.02
N GLN A 24 12.45 -7.19 -17.67
CA GLN A 24 11.71 -7.26 -18.92
C GLN A 24 10.23 -6.94 -18.64
N PRO A 25 9.66 -5.90 -19.26
CA PRO A 25 8.28 -5.56 -19.02
C PRO A 25 7.38 -6.67 -19.58
N LYS A 26 6.35 -7.04 -18.82
CA LYS A 26 5.35 -8.04 -19.25
C LYS A 26 4.56 -7.57 -20.48
N PHE A 27 4.52 -6.25 -20.70
CA PHE A 27 3.83 -5.61 -21.82
C PHE A 27 4.79 -4.64 -22.53
N LEU A 28 4.66 -4.54 -23.85
CA LEU A 28 5.56 -3.71 -24.68
C LEU A 28 5.21 -2.22 -24.68
N ARG A 29 4.13 -1.82 -24.00
CA ARG A 29 3.71 -0.43 -23.88
C ARG A 29 4.56 0.27 -22.81
N PRO A 30 5.28 1.36 -23.15
CA PRO A 30 6.02 2.13 -22.16
C PRO A 30 5.08 2.62 -21.05
N SER A 31 5.36 2.21 -19.83
CA SER A 31 4.56 2.52 -18.65
C SER A 31 5.40 2.47 -17.39
N GLU A 32 4.92 3.17 -16.36
CA GLU A 32 5.48 3.18 -15.02
C GLU A 32 4.47 2.57 -14.06
N GLY A 33 4.95 1.77 -13.11
CA GLY A 33 4.11 1.06 -12.13
C GLY A 33 4.28 1.61 -10.72
N PHE A 34 3.18 1.71 -9.97
CA PHE A 34 3.14 2.29 -8.62
C PHE A 34 3.85 1.43 -7.57
N ALA A 35 3.75 0.10 -7.69
CA ALA A 35 4.23 -0.83 -6.67
C ALA A 35 5.74 -0.72 -6.40
N LEU A 36 6.55 -0.51 -7.44
CA LEU A 36 8.01 -0.47 -7.28
C LEU A 36 8.50 0.72 -6.43
N PRO A 37 8.16 1.99 -6.74
CA PRO A 37 8.58 3.10 -5.89
C PRO A 37 8.03 2.99 -4.47
N MET A 38 6.80 2.49 -4.29
CA MET A 38 6.20 2.25 -2.98
C MET A 38 7.03 1.27 -2.13
N ILE A 39 7.39 0.12 -2.69
CA ILE A 39 8.16 -0.90 -1.96
C ILE A 39 9.59 -0.43 -1.69
N ILE A 40 10.23 0.30 -2.62
CA ILE A 40 11.57 0.83 -2.38
C ILE A 40 11.56 1.86 -1.23
N ILE A 41 10.51 2.67 -1.07
CA ILE A 41 10.36 3.56 0.09
C ILE A 41 10.40 2.74 1.39
N ALA A 42 9.57 1.70 1.51
CA ALA A 42 9.52 0.88 2.71
C ALA A 42 10.87 0.23 3.03
N VAL A 43 11.54 -0.34 2.02
CA VAL A 43 12.87 -0.93 2.20
C VAL A 43 13.91 0.12 2.59
N ALA A 44 13.88 1.31 1.98
CA ALA A 44 14.79 2.39 2.32
C ALA A 44 14.58 2.91 3.75
N GLN A 45 13.33 2.94 4.24
CA GLN A 45 13.02 3.29 5.63
C GLN A 45 13.64 2.29 6.61
N GLU A 46 13.52 0.99 6.35
CA GLU A 46 14.13 -0.06 7.17
C GLU A 46 15.67 -0.02 7.13
N LEU A 47 16.25 0.15 5.95
CA LEU A 47 17.71 0.28 5.79
C LEU A 47 18.26 1.53 6.48
N ARG A 48 17.52 2.64 6.43
CA ARG A 48 17.87 3.86 7.16
C ARG A 48 17.88 3.65 8.66
N ALA A 49 16.86 2.95 9.20
CA ALA A 49 16.80 2.61 10.62
C ALA A 49 17.95 1.69 11.03
N ALA A 50 18.30 0.71 10.17
CA ALA A 50 19.40 -0.21 10.42
C ALA A 50 20.80 0.43 10.28
N ASN A 51 20.97 1.40 9.39
CA ASN A 51 22.23 2.12 9.17
C ASN A 51 22.06 3.65 9.19
N PRO A 52 22.06 4.26 10.38
CA PRO A 52 21.92 5.71 10.53
C PRO A 52 23.02 6.54 9.84
N LYS A 53 24.19 5.95 9.52
CA LYS A 53 25.28 6.66 8.82
C LYS A 53 24.89 7.03 7.38
N ARG A 54 23.97 6.29 6.76
CA ARG A 54 23.47 6.55 5.39
C ARG A 54 22.15 7.33 5.37
N THR A 55 21.72 7.93 6.49
CA THR A 55 20.45 8.69 6.59
C THR A 55 20.25 9.69 5.46
N LYS A 56 21.27 10.51 5.13
CA LYS A 56 21.16 11.50 4.04
C LYS A 56 20.88 10.86 2.68
N HIS A 57 21.49 9.71 2.41
CA HIS A 57 21.31 8.98 1.16
C HIS A 57 19.88 8.41 1.07
N TYR A 58 19.41 7.75 2.14
CA TYR A 58 18.05 7.19 2.14
C TYR A 58 16.97 8.26 2.14
N ASN A 59 17.16 9.39 2.83
CA ASN A 59 16.24 10.52 2.76
C ASN A 59 16.12 11.05 1.32
N ALA A 60 17.25 11.23 0.62
CA ALA A 60 17.23 11.68 -0.77
C ALA A 60 16.52 10.69 -1.71
N LEU A 61 16.75 9.38 -1.52
CA LEU A 61 16.06 8.34 -2.30
C LEU A 61 14.56 8.35 -2.03
N ILE A 62 14.15 8.36 -0.76
CA ILE A 62 12.74 8.43 -0.37
C ILE A 62 12.09 9.69 -0.96
N ASP A 63 12.79 10.82 -0.92
CA ASP A 63 12.29 12.08 -1.46
C ASP A 63 12.00 12.00 -2.96
N GLN A 64 12.92 11.44 -3.74
CA GLN A 64 12.75 11.21 -5.17
C GLN A 64 11.58 10.27 -5.48
N LEU A 65 11.40 9.22 -4.66
CA LEU A 65 10.35 8.23 -4.87
C LEU A 65 8.96 8.78 -4.52
N ILE A 66 8.85 9.57 -3.45
CA ILE A 66 7.59 10.22 -3.08
C ILE A 66 7.20 11.28 -4.12
N GLU A 67 8.17 12.08 -4.60
CA GLU A 67 7.94 13.02 -5.71
C GLU A 67 7.49 12.27 -6.98
N LYS A 68 8.14 11.14 -7.31
CA LYS A 68 7.73 10.27 -8.42
C LYS A 68 6.29 9.77 -8.21
N ILE A 69 5.94 9.34 -7.00
CA ILE A 69 4.58 8.86 -6.67
C ILE A 69 3.55 9.97 -6.93
N GLN A 70 3.79 11.14 -6.33
CA GLN A 70 2.89 12.28 -6.43
C GLN A 70 2.71 12.76 -7.88
N ARG A 71 3.79 12.82 -8.65
CA ARG A 71 3.77 13.33 -10.02
C ARG A 71 3.14 12.36 -11.01
N LEU A 72 3.42 11.07 -10.87
CA LEU A 72 3.02 10.08 -11.88
C LEU A 72 1.68 9.42 -11.59
N PHE A 73 1.39 9.06 -10.34
CA PHE A 73 0.30 8.11 -10.05
C PHE A 73 -0.91 8.77 -9.38
N VAL A 74 -0.72 9.92 -8.71
CA VAL A 74 -1.83 10.65 -8.09
C VAL A 74 -2.59 11.43 -9.16
N ASN A 75 -3.81 11.00 -9.46
CA ASN A 75 -4.68 11.63 -10.45
C ASN A 75 -5.72 12.51 -9.75
N GLU A 76 -5.54 13.83 -9.85
CA GLU A 76 -6.42 14.83 -9.24
C GLU A 76 -7.82 14.85 -9.87
N GLU A 77 -7.92 14.65 -11.19
CA GLU A 77 -9.19 14.70 -11.92
C GLU A 77 -10.16 13.61 -11.45
N HIS A 78 -9.66 12.40 -11.24
CA HIS A 78 -10.45 11.23 -10.84
C HIS A 78 -10.35 10.93 -9.34
N ARG A 79 -9.61 11.77 -8.59
CA ARG A 79 -9.37 11.61 -7.15
C ARG A 79 -8.95 10.18 -6.81
N CYS A 80 -7.87 9.71 -7.41
CA CYS A 80 -7.39 8.35 -7.22
C CYS A 80 -5.86 8.23 -7.32
N VAL A 81 -5.35 7.04 -7.01
CA VAL A 81 -3.96 6.65 -7.27
C VAL A 81 -3.99 5.50 -8.28
N LEU A 82 -3.41 5.74 -9.45
CA LEU A 82 -3.37 4.76 -10.54
C LEU A 82 -2.26 3.73 -10.27
N GLU A 83 -2.53 2.45 -10.56
CA GLU A 83 -1.48 1.41 -10.47
C GLU A 83 -0.42 1.58 -11.58
N GLN A 84 -0.82 2.15 -12.72
CA GLN A 84 0.03 2.31 -13.88
C GLN A 84 -0.28 3.59 -14.66
N THR A 85 0.76 4.27 -15.13
CA THR A 85 0.65 5.44 -16.03
C THR A 85 1.67 5.36 -17.17
N GLY A 86 1.59 6.31 -18.11
CA GLY A 86 2.70 6.59 -19.02
C GLY A 86 3.96 7.02 -18.25
N ILE A 87 5.11 6.94 -18.92
CA ILE A 87 6.44 7.30 -18.35
C ILE A 87 6.51 8.75 -17.86
N ASP A 88 5.66 9.61 -18.39
CA ASP A 88 5.53 11.03 -18.08
C ASP A 88 4.42 11.31 -17.04
N GLY A 89 3.62 10.31 -16.69
CA GLY A 89 2.47 10.41 -15.78
C GLY A 89 1.13 10.53 -16.51
N THR A 90 1.13 10.52 -17.84
CA THR A 90 -0.12 10.59 -18.61
C THR A 90 -0.98 9.34 -18.32
N PRO A 91 -2.26 9.49 -17.91
CA PRO A 91 -3.14 8.35 -17.71
C PRO A 91 -3.38 7.57 -19.01
N GLN A 92 -3.38 6.24 -18.94
CA GLN A 92 -3.51 5.36 -20.11
C GLN A 92 -4.86 4.62 -20.11
N PHE A 93 -5.96 5.37 -20.17
CA PHE A 93 -7.31 4.80 -19.99
C PHE A 93 -7.83 3.95 -21.16
N ASP A 94 -7.10 3.87 -22.27
CA ASP A 94 -7.45 3.07 -23.44
C ASP A 94 -7.24 1.55 -23.26
N HIS A 95 -6.70 1.10 -22.11
CA HIS A 95 -6.53 -0.32 -21.77
C HIS A 95 -6.76 -0.63 -20.29
N PHE A 96 -6.84 -1.91 -19.94
CA PHE A 96 -7.26 -2.36 -18.60
C PHE A 96 -6.28 -1.95 -17.51
N GLU A 97 -4.97 -2.12 -17.72
CA GLU A 97 -3.94 -1.85 -16.72
C GLU A 97 -3.87 -0.36 -16.38
N GLY A 98 -4.04 0.53 -17.36
CA GLY A 98 -4.03 1.98 -17.14
C GLY A 98 -5.30 2.53 -16.49
N ARG A 99 -6.38 1.73 -16.40
CA ARG A 99 -7.58 2.05 -15.63
C ARG A 99 -7.63 1.38 -14.26
N LEU A 100 -6.68 0.47 -13.98
CA LEU A 100 -6.68 -0.34 -12.78
C LEU A 100 -6.38 0.52 -11.54
N LEU A 101 -7.26 0.39 -10.55
CA LEU A 101 -7.03 0.85 -9.20
C LEU A 101 -6.91 -0.36 -8.29
N ASN A 102 -5.90 -0.36 -7.43
CA ASN A 102 -5.80 -1.25 -6.28
C ASN A 102 -5.88 -0.41 -5.00
N PRO A 103 -7.07 -0.30 -4.36
CA PRO A 103 -7.23 0.48 -3.15
C PRO A 103 -6.29 0.03 -2.02
N GLY A 104 -6.05 -1.28 -1.88
CA GLY A 104 -5.11 -1.80 -0.88
C GLY A 104 -3.69 -1.28 -1.08
N HIS A 105 -3.15 -1.35 -2.29
CA HIS A 105 -1.80 -0.86 -2.59
C HIS A 105 -1.69 0.64 -2.33
N ALA A 106 -2.65 1.42 -2.82
CA ALA A 106 -2.57 2.86 -2.68
C ALA A 106 -2.70 3.31 -1.21
N ILE A 107 -3.50 2.60 -0.41
CA ILE A 107 -3.57 2.78 1.05
C ILE A 107 -2.26 2.36 1.72
N GLU A 108 -1.60 1.29 1.25
CA GLU A 108 -0.26 0.90 1.74
C GLU A 108 0.76 2.00 1.51
N GLY A 109 0.86 2.48 0.27
CA GLY A 109 1.77 3.58 -0.07
C GLY A 109 1.44 4.88 0.66
N ALA A 110 0.15 5.16 0.89
CA ALA A 110 -0.29 6.30 1.68
C ALA A 110 0.30 6.26 3.11
N TRP A 111 0.24 5.12 3.80
CA TRP A 111 0.77 5.04 5.16
C TRP A 111 2.30 4.95 5.21
N PHE A 112 2.98 4.39 4.20
CA PHE A 112 4.44 4.53 4.09
C PHE A 112 4.88 5.99 4.01
N ILE A 113 4.15 6.82 3.25
CA ILE A 113 4.42 8.26 3.12
C ILE A 113 4.08 8.99 4.42
N MET A 114 2.94 8.69 5.06
CA MET A 114 2.61 9.28 6.36
C MET A 114 3.61 8.88 7.46
N LYS A 115 4.12 7.64 7.45
CA LYS A 115 5.17 7.18 8.37
C LYS A 115 6.47 7.97 8.17
N GLU A 116 6.82 8.29 6.92
CA GLU A 116 7.95 9.17 6.64
C GLU A 116 7.77 10.57 7.24
N ALA A 117 6.58 11.16 7.11
CA ALA A 117 6.26 12.46 7.70
C ALA A 117 6.39 12.45 9.24
N ARG A 118 5.96 11.36 9.89
CA ARG A 118 6.12 11.19 11.35
C ARG A 118 7.59 11.17 11.77
N LEU A 119 8.46 10.53 10.97
CA LEU A 119 9.90 10.44 11.24
C LEU A 119 10.65 11.73 10.91
N ARG A 120 10.09 12.60 10.06
CA ARG A 120 10.71 13.83 9.58
C ARG A 120 9.75 15.01 9.76
N SER A 121 9.87 15.67 10.90
CA SER A 121 9.00 16.78 11.32
C SER A 121 8.98 18.00 10.40
N ASP A 122 9.88 18.08 9.42
CA ASP A 122 9.91 19.12 8.39
C ASP A 122 9.03 18.78 7.16
N ARG A 123 8.35 17.64 7.16
CA ARG A 123 7.64 17.07 5.99
C ARG A 123 6.13 16.95 6.15
N ASP A 124 5.48 18.03 6.56
CA ASP A 124 4.02 18.12 6.59
C ASP A 124 3.37 17.92 5.20
N ASP A 125 4.12 18.21 4.13
CA ASP A 125 3.74 17.93 2.74
C ASP A 125 3.52 16.42 2.50
N TYR A 126 4.33 15.57 3.12
CA TYR A 126 4.17 14.11 3.04
C TYR A 126 2.94 13.63 3.77
N PHE A 127 2.69 14.14 4.98
CA PHE A 127 1.48 13.78 5.69
C PHE A 127 0.24 14.17 4.88
N SER A 128 0.24 15.37 4.30
CA SER A 128 -0.86 15.86 3.46
C SER A 128 -1.09 14.99 2.21
N LEU A 129 -0.01 14.56 1.55
CA LEU A 129 -0.07 13.66 0.40
C LEU A 129 -0.62 12.28 0.78
N GLY A 130 -0.04 11.65 1.80
CA GLY A 130 -0.45 10.33 2.25
C GLY A 130 -1.89 10.32 2.74
N LYS A 131 -2.30 11.31 3.54
CA LYS A 131 -3.70 11.49 3.97
C LYS A 131 -4.65 11.63 2.77
N LYS A 132 -4.29 12.45 1.77
CA LYS A 132 -5.09 12.61 0.54
C LYS A 132 -5.26 11.29 -0.22
N MET A 133 -4.18 10.52 -0.37
CA MET A 133 -4.22 9.20 -1.00
C MET A 133 -5.13 8.24 -0.21
N LEU A 134 -5.02 8.21 1.13
CA LEU A 134 -5.89 7.41 1.99
C LEU A 134 -7.36 7.78 1.79
N ASP A 135 -7.71 9.07 1.92
CA ASP A 135 -9.08 9.55 1.85
C ASP A 135 -9.74 9.15 0.51
N TRP A 136 -9.04 9.39 -0.60
CA TRP A 136 -9.52 9.06 -1.93
C TRP A 136 -9.65 7.55 -2.17
N MET A 137 -8.66 6.78 -1.75
CA MET A 137 -8.65 5.34 -2.01
C MET A 137 -9.55 4.57 -1.05
N TRP A 138 -9.88 5.15 0.10
CA TRP A 138 -10.98 4.68 0.93
C TRP A 138 -12.32 4.86 0.23
N GLU A 139 -12.58 6.01 -0.41
CA GLU A 139 -13.81 6.25 -1.19
C GLU A 139 -13.99 5.24 -2.33
N TRP A 140 -12.90 4.88 -3.03
CA TRP A 140 -12.90 3.87 -4.09
C TRP A 140 -12.98 2.43 -3.56
N GLY A 141 -12.29 2.15 -2.45
CA GLY A 141 -12.03 0.81 -1.98
C GLY A 141 -13.07 0.25 -1.04
N TRP A 142 -13.62 1.05 -0.13
CA TRP A 142 -14.55 0.55 0.87
C TRP A 142 -15.89 0.18 0.25
N ASP A 143 -16.28 -1.09 0.37
CA ASP A 143 -17.57 -1.57 -0.13
C ASP A 143 -18.70 -1.14 0.81
N ARG A 144 -19.57 -0.26 0.31
CA ARG A 144 -20.70 0.26 1.09
C ARG A 144 -21.80 -0.77 1.32
N GLU A 145 -21.84 -1.85 0.53
CA GLU A 145 -22.86 -2.89 0.60
C GLU A 145 -22.48 -3.98 1.61
N TYR A 146 -21.27 -4.55 1.47
CA TYR A 146 -20.80 -5.68 2.27
C TYR A 146 -19.72 -5.35 3.29
N GLY A 147 -19.19 -4.12 3.28
CA GLY A 147 -18.00 -3.74 4.04
C GLY A 147 -16.72 -4.34 3.46
N GLY A 148 -15.58 -3.92 4.01
CA GLY A 148 -14.26 -4.38 3.59
C GLY A 148 -13.76 -3.72 2.30
N ILE A 149 -12.45 -3.54 2.23
CA ILE A 149 -11.74 -3.01 1.06
C ILE A 149 -11.81 -4.03 -0.08
N ILE A 150 -12.31 -3.59 -1.23
CA ILE A 150 -12.31 -4.38 -2.46
C ILE A 150 -10.93 -4.39 -3.09
N TYR A 151 -10.60 -5.52 -3.73
CA TYR A 151 -9.29 -5.75 -4.30
C TYR A 151 -8.97 -4.81 -5.48
N PHE A 152 -9.84 -4.75 -6.49
CA PHE A 152 -9.63 -3.92 -7.68
C PHE A 152 -10.86 -3.12 -8.11
N ARG A 153 -10.59 -1.93 -8.67
CA ARG A 153 -11.57 -1.07 -9.34
C ARG A 153 -11.06 -0.64 -10.70
N ASP A 154 -12.00 -0.20 -11.53
CA ASP A 154 -11.71 0.50 -12.79
C ASP A 154 -12.06 1.97 -12.59
N VAL A 155 -11.11 2.86 -12.85
CA VAL A 155 -11.25 4.31 -12.61
C VAL A 155 -12.36 4.96 -13.45
N LEU A 156 -12.75 4.36 -14.58
CA LEU A 156 -13.87 4.81 -15.41
C LEU A 156 -15.17 4.03 -15.13
N GLY A 157 -15.17 3.14 -14.13
CA GLY A 157 -16.33 2.32 -13.78
C GLY A 157 -16.66 1.24 -14.81
N HIS A 158 -15.72 0.90 -15.70
CA HIS A 158 -15.93 -0.21 -16.64
C HIS A 158 -15.85 -1.57 -15.94
N PRO A 159 -16.42 -2.64 -16.54
CA PRO A 159 -16.27 -3.99 -16.01
C PRO A 159 -14.79 -4.38 -15.87
N SER A 160 -14.43 -4.96 -14.72
CA SER A 160 -13.09 -5.49 -14.52
C SER A 160 -12.89 -6.77 -15.33
N HIS A 161 -11.68 -6.97 -15.83
CA HIS A 161 -11.29 -8.20 -16.54
C HIS A 161 -10.84 -9.32 -15.58
N GLU A 162 -10.44 -8.97 -14.36
CA GLU A 162 -10.00 -9.93 -13.35
C GLU A 162 -11.21 -10.52 -12.62
N TYR A 163 -11.37 -11.84 -12.65
CA TYR A 163 -12.55 -12.50 -12.04
C TYR A 163 -12.61 -12.39 -10.52
N TRP A 164 -11.48 -12.08 -9.85
CA TRP A 164 -11.36 -11.87 -8.41
C TRP A 164 -11.37 -10.39 -8.01
N HIS A 165 -11.70 -9.46 -8.91
CA HIS A 165 -11.58 -8.02 -8.67
C HIS A 165 -12.38 -7.51 -7.47
N ASP A 166 -13.51 -8.11 -7.16
CA ASP A 166 -14.40 -7.67 -6.08
C ASP A 166 -14.25 -8.49 -4.78
N MET A 167 -13.36 -9.48 -4.78
CA MET A 167 -13.05 -10.29 -3.61
C MET A 167 -12.42 -9.45 -2.50
N LYS A 168 -12.51 -9.97 -1.28
CA LYS A 168 -11.90 -9.37 -0.10
C LYS A 168 -10.67 -10.18 0.26
N PHE A 169 -9.51 -9.56 0.08
CA PHE A 169 -8.23 -10.15 0.45
C PHE A 169 -7.88 -9.69 1.87
N TRP A 170 -7.09 -10.49 2.59
CA TRP A 170 -6.72 -10.17 3.97
C TRP A 170 -5.85 -8.91 4.05
N TRP A 171 -4.87 -8.75 3.14
CA TRP A 171 -3.85 -7.73 3.24
C TRP A 171 -4.37 -6.30 2.99
N PRO A 172 -5.29 -5.99 2.04
CA PRO A 172 -5.82 -4.64 1.92
C PRO A 172 -6.51 -4.16 3.20
N GLN A 173 -7.09 -5.09 3.97
CA GLN A 173 -7.71 -4.73 5.24
C GLN A 173 -6.64 -4.38 6.29
N THR A 174 -5.54 -5.14 6.36
CA THR A 174 -4.46 -4.83 7.30
C THR A 174 -3.83 -3.48 7.00
N GLU A 175 -3.67 -3.13 5.73
CA GLU A 175 -3.13 -1.82 5.33
C GLU A 175 -4.08 -0.68 5.66
N ALA A 176 -5.39 -0.89 5.45
CA ALA A 176 -6.41 0.09 5.84
C ALA A 176 -6.44 0.32 7.36
N VAL A 177 -6.28 -0.74 8.16
CA VAL A 177 -6.18 -0.62 9.62
C VAL A 177 -4.95 0.21 10.02
N ILE A 178 -3.77 -0.07 9.46
CA ILE A 178 -2.54 0.71 9.76
C ILE A 178 -2.72 2.17 9.35
N ALA A 179 -3.17 2.42 8.12
CA ALA A 179 -3.26 3.76 7.56
C ALA A 179 -4.23 4.66 8.33
N THR A 180 -5.41 4.14 8.68
CA THR A 180 -6.42 4.88 9.44
C THR A 180 -5.99 5.13 10.89
N LEU A 181 -5.35 4.15 11.53
CA LEU A 181 -4.80 4.35 12.88
C LEU A 181 -3.70 5.40 12.91
N LEU A 182 -2.80 5.37 11.92
CA LEU A 182 -1.73 6.35 11.76
C LEU A 182 -2.30 7.76 11.53
N ALA A 183 -3.30 7.89 10.65
CA ALA A 183 -3.95 9.16 10.39
C ALA A 183 -4.65 9.71 11.64
N TYR A 184 -5.34 8.86 12.41
CA TYR A 184 -5.92 9.24 13.70
C TYR A 184 -4.85 9.71 14.68
N HIS A 185 -3.77 8.93 14.87
CA HIS A 185 -2.70 9.26 15.79
C HIS A 185 -2.06 10.63 15.50
N GLN A 186 -1.84 10.95 14.22
CA GLN A 186 -1.20 12.20 13.82
C GLN A 186 -2.13 13.42 13.89
N THR A 187 -3.44 13.23 13.67
CA THR A 187 -4.40 14.35 13.54
C THR A 187 -5.28 14.56 14.77
N GLY A 188 -5.56 13.51 15.54
CA GLY A 188 -6.60 13.49 16.56
C GLY A 188 -8.04 13.55 16.00
N ASP A 189 -8.25 13.37 14.69
CA ASP A 189 -9.57 13.42 14.06
C ASP A 189 -10.32 12.08 14.21
N ASP A 190 -11.40 12.08 15.01
CA ASP A 190 -12.25 10.92 15.29
C ASP A 190 -12.87 10.28 14.04
N HIS A 191 -12.89 10.98 12.90
CA HIS A 191 -13.23 10.37 11.62
C HIS A 191 -12.34 9.16 11.32
N TYR A 192 -11.02 9.29 11.48
CA TYR A 192 -10.08 8.20 11.22
C TYR A 192 -10.19 7.07 12.23
N LEU A 193 -10.52 7.37 13.50
CA LEU A 193 -10.80 6.33 14.49
C LEU A 193 -12.06 5.53 14.11
N THR A 194 -13.07 6.20 13.54
CA THR A 194 -14.27 5.53 13.01
C THR A 194 -13.90 4.59 11.85
N LEU A 195 -13.07 5.05 10.91
CA LEU A 195 -12.61 4.21 9.80
C LEU A 195 -11.75 3.03 10.28
N PHE A 196 -10.87 3.26 11.27
CA PHE A 196 -10.08 2.21 11.91
C PHE A 196 -10.96 1.12 12.51
N ASN A 197 -11.93 1.50 13.35
CA ASN A 197 -12.85 0.53 13.97
C ASN A 197 -13.65 -0.22 12.89
N GLN A 198 -14.10 0.49 11.86
CA GLN A 198 -14.83 -0.09 10.75
C GLN A 198 -14.00 -1.15 10.00
N ALA A 199 -12.74 -0.86 9.65
CA ALA A 199 -11.86 -1.81 8.97
C ALA A 199 -11.45 -2.97 9.88
N TYR A 200 -11.04 -2.66 11.12
CA TYR A 200 -10.52 -3.65 12.06
C TYR A 200 -11.60 -4.64 12.50
N ASP A 201 -12.77 -4.16 12.93
CA ASP A 201 -13.86 -5.03 13.38
C ASP A 201 -14.38 -5.91 12.25
N TRP A 202 -14.47 -5.36 11.03
CA TRP A 202 -14.87 -6.12 9.86
C TRP A 202 -13.83 -7.21 9.53
N ALA A 203 -12.55 -6.85 9.47
CA ALA A 203 -11.49 -7.82 9.19
C ALA A 203 -11.43 -8.93 10.23
N LEU A 204 -11.52 -8.57 11.52
CA LEU A 204 -11.49 -9.54 12.62
C LEU A 204 -12.69 -10.49 12.57
N ARG A 205 -13.88 -9.99 12.27
CA ARG A 205 -15.10 -10.79 12.16
C ARG A 205 -15.04 -11.79 11.01
N HIS A 206 -14.48 -11.39 9.87
CA HIS A 206 -14.59 -12.16 8.63
C HIS A 206 -13.37 -13.03 8.34
N PHE A 207 -12.16 -12.60 8.71
CA PHE A 207 -10.94 -13.35 8.39
C PHE A 207 -10.43 -14.23 9.52
N LYS A 208 -10.65 -13.88 10.79
CA LYS A 208 -10.07 -14.64 11.91
C LYS A 208 -10.63 -16.06 11.96
N ASP A 209 -9.74 -17.04 12.01
CA ASP A 209 -10.11 -18.42 12.32
C ASP A 209 -9.98 -18.67 13.83
N GLU A 210 -11.11 -18.82 14.51
CA GLU A 210 -11.14 -19.06 15.95
C GLU A 210 -10.73 -20.48 16.35
N ARG A 211 -10.72 -21.44 15.41
CA ARG A 211 -10.41 -22.84 15.68
C ARG A 211 -8.92 -23.13 15.62
N TYR A 212 -8.24 -22.61 14.59
CA TYR A 212 -6.83 -22.92 14.34
C TYR A 212 -5.90 -21.72 14.46
N GLY A 213 -6.44 -20.54 14.75
CA GLY A 213 -5.69 -19.30 14.78
C GLY A 213 -5.35 -18.79 13.37
N GLU A 214 -4.72 -17.61 13.34
CA GLU A 214 -4.43 -16.87 12.12
C GLU A 214 -5.72 -16.48 11.34
N TRP A 215 -5.58 -15.90 10.16
CA TRP A 215 -6.65 -15.36 9.33
C TRP A 215 -6.73 -16.11 8.00
N TYR A 216 -7.93 -16.37 7.51
CA TYR A 216 -8.10 -16.77 6.11
C TYR A 216 -7.50 -15.72 5.16
N GLY A 217 -7.15 -16.13 3.95
CA GLY A 217 -6.62 -15.20 2.95
C GLY A 217 -7.69 -14.52 2.10
N TYR A 218 -8.75 -15.24 1.76
CA TYR A 218 -9.58 -14.91 0.61
C TYR A 218 -11.06 -15.12 0.90
N LEU A 219 -11.84 -14.06 0.75
CA LEU A 219 -13.29 -14.09 0.86
C LEU A 219 -13.91 -13.63 -0.45
N HIS A 220 -15.12 -14.12 -0.71
CA HIS A 220 -16.00 -13.53 -1.72
C HIS A 220 -16.39 -12.10 -1.32
N ARG A 221 -16.96 -11.35 -2.28
CA ARG A 221 -17.37 -9.94 -2.05
C ARG A 221 -18.31 -9.79 -0.85
N ASP A 222 -19.19 -10.75 -0.62
CA ASP A 222 -20.14 -10.76 0.50
C ASP A 222 -19.52 -11.10 1.86
N GLY A 223 -18.21 -11.35 1.90
CA GLY A 223 -17.47 -11.72 3.10
C GLY A 223 -17.59 -13.21 3.47
N SER A 224 -18.17 -14.05 2.61
CA SER A 224 -18.15 -15.50 2.78
C SER A 224 -16.78 -16.09 2.42
N LEU A 225 -16.38 -17.16 3.12
CA LEU A 225 -15.07 -17.78 2.94
C LEU A 225 -14.94 -18.38 1.54
N SER A 226 -13.93 -17.94 0.77
CA SER A 226 -13.66 -18.50 -0.55
C SER A 226 -12.71 -19.69 -0.48
N VAL A 227 -11.61 -19.54 0.26
CA VAL A 227 -10.61 -20.59 0.45
C VAL A 227 -10.11 -20.58 1.89
N ASP A 228 -10.06 -21.74 2.52
CA ASP A 228 -9.71 -21.92 3.94
C ASP A 228 -8.19 -21.94 4.22
N LEU A 229 -7.38 -21.72 3.20
CA LEU A 229 -5.92 -21.69 3.32
C LEU A 229 -5.45 -20.51 4.18
N LYS A 230 -4.38 -20.75 4.94
CA LYS A 230 -3.74 -19.75 5.82
C LYS A 230 -2.41 -19.22 5.30
N GLY A 231 -1.82 -19.91 4.34
CA GLY A 231 -0.61 -19.47 3.68
C GLY A 231 -0.48 -20.09 2.29
N ASN A 232 0.21 -19.37 1.42
CA ASN A 232 0.59 -19.80 0.07
C ASN A 232 1.78 -18.95 -0.40
N LEU A 233 2.04 -18.91 -1.72
CA LEU A 233 3.11 -18.09 -2.30
C LEU A 233 2.98 -16.59 -1.98
N TYR A 234 1.77 -16.10 -1.76
CA TYR A 234 1.45 -14.68 -1.58
C TYR A 234 1.03 -14.34 -0.14
N LYS A 235 0.58 -15.32 0.64
CA LYS A 235 0.19 -15.14 2.04
C LYS A 235 1.19 -15.82 2.96
N GLY A 236 1.89 -15.01 3.74
CA GLY A 236 2.76 -15.42 4.84
C GLY A 236 2.54 -14.55 6.08
N PRO A 237 3.31 -14.79 7.16
CA PRO A 237 3.21 -14.04 8.42
C PRO A 237 3.87 -12.66 8.31
N PHE A 238 3.41 -11.83 7.37
CA PHE A 238 3.93 -10.49 7.11
C PHE A 238 2.89 -9.42 7.46
N HIS A 239 1.84 -9.28 6.64
CA HIS A 239 0.83 -8.23 6.77
C HIS A 239 0.11 -8.21 8.13
N ILE A 240 -0.31 -9.37 8.65
CA ILE A 240 -1.07 -9.43 9.90
C ILE A 240 -0.18 -9.12 11.12
N PRO A 241 0.99 -9.77 11.31
CA PRO A 241 1.91 -9.37 12.38
C PRO A 241 2.34 -7.91 12.27
N ARG A 242 2.65 -7.41 11.05
CA ARG A 242 3.04 -6.01 10.81
C ARG A 242 1.95 -5.05 11.27
N MET A 243 0.68 -5.31 10.96
CA MET A 243 -0.44 -4.48 11.41
C MET A 243 -0.45 -4.28 12.92
N PHE A 244 -0.25 -5.36 13.70
CA PHE A 244 -0.19 -5.25 15.15
C PHE A 244 1.09 -4.55 15.64
N LEU A 245 2.25 -4.82 15.03
CA LEU A 245 3.51 -4.21 15.42
C LEU A 245 3.52 -2.70 15.15
N GLU A 246 3.09 -2.26 13.97
CA GLU A 246 2.92 -0.84 13.63
C GLU A 246 1.92 -0.17 14.57
N GLY A 247 0.81 -0.85 14.89
CA GLY A 247 -0.17 -0.35 15.85
C GLY A 247 0.42 -0.15 17.25
N ILE A 248 1.22 -1.11 17.75
CA ILE A 248 1.89 -1.00 19.05
C ILE A 248 2.90 0.15 19.04
N GLU A 249 3.70 0.28 17.97
CA GLU A 249 4.72 1.34 17.84
C GLU A 249 4.12 2.74 17.93
N LEU A 250 2.88 2.95 17.48
CA LEU A 250 2.20 4.25 17.57
C LEU A 250 1.82 4.65 19.00
N PHE A 251 1.73 3.73 19.95
CA PHE A 251 1.30 4.01 21.32
C PHE A 251 2.32 3.61 22.39
N SER A 252 3.52 3.19 21.97
CA SER A 252 4.67 2.92 22.85
C SER A 252 5.55 4.15 23.02
#